data_AF-U1LKI0-F1
#
_entry.id   AF-U1LKI0-F1
#
_cell.length_a   1.000
_cell.length_b   1.000
_cell.length_c   1.000
_cell.angle_alpha   90.00
_cell.angle_beta   90.00
_cell.angle_gamma   90.00
#
_symmetry.space_group_name_H-M   'P 1'
#
loop_
_entity.id
_entity.type
_entity.pdbx_description
1 polymer ?
#
loop_
_entity_poly.entity_id
_entity_poly.type
_entity_poly.pdbx_seq_one_letter_code
_entity_poly.pdbx_strand_id
1 'polypeptide(L)'
;MRRKSGLKERKIRYIEVEGVRNEYLDAALLNTCSEGSLMALLKDEHKLLKKAEITAQDLKQDKFDQNEVIRIICPHLLESYNFYNFLANQGEKYIEPLLTELFEEEYKNFDLKQWDSSIRKALLEERVPFYVTINILRFYKNGEFKELIKPLMEEEAHVLQFYDELGIKVEGFELDWDELLRSKYEELLGLEDFGVPEESITSDGVKVASRLKIALKMLESVADEIDALGEQKELKQQLESEREQVVSLKQINSELVRDMKSKNTQIKSLTKENRILLKQAETATNKAEQQQKEVGRLGQTLGEVRKETEELEKLKGNLERRVNLLETEKKSITAKLTKEFDKESLKVKVSYDEKLGTLEQQVAELNRLLEEEKKNGRMLAEEAKVAIAELEQANLSLEATEVERNELVEQLKHVSVPAAAMVTAAKAADDDSALFDFDEDELGDFINFDNKPTRN
;
A
#
# COMPACT_ATOMS: atom_id res chain seq x y z
N MET A 1 10.22 -14.43 -15.78
CA MET A 1 10.08 -15.88 -15.50
C MET A 1 8.60 -16.21 -15.32
N ARG A 2 8.10 -17.30 -15.93
CA ARG A 2 6.72 -17.78 -15.66
C ARG A 2 6.65 -18.32 -14.24
N ARG A 3 5.68 -17.89 -13.44
CA ARG A 3 5.39 -18.48 -12.13
C ARG A 3 4.97 -19.94 -12.36
N LYS A 4 5.66 -20.91 -11.76
CA LYS A 4 5.12 -22.28 -11.64
C LYS A 4 3.82 -22.18 -10.85
N SER A 5 2.71 -22.60 -11.44
CA SER A 5 1.46 -22.77 -10.71
C SER A 5 1.66 -23.83 -9.65
N GLY A 6 1.60 -23.46 -8.37
CA GLY A 6 1.46 -24.44 -7.30
C GLY A 6 0.14 -25.19 -7.53
N LEU A 7 0.25 -26.46 -7.93
CA LEU A 7 -0.86 -27.40 -7.84
C LEU A 7 -1.27 -27.43 -6.36
N LYS A 8 -2.47 -26.92 -6.06
CA LYS A 8 -3.02 -27.01 -4.71
C LYS A 8 -3.26 -28.50 -4.44
N GLU A 9 -2.60 -29.03 -3.41
CA GLU A 9 -2.81 -30.41 -2.97
C GLU A 9 -4.30 -30.65 -2.72
N ARG A 10 -4.76 -31.83 -3.15
CA ARG A 10 -6.17 -32.22 -3.03
C ARG A 10 -6.45 -32.47 -1.55
N LYS A 11 -7.61 -32.03 -1.05
CA LYS A 11 -8.04 -32.40 0.31
C LYS A 11 -8.70 -33.78 0.26
N ILE A 12 -7.89 -34.81 0.53
CA ILE A 12 -8.33 -36.21 0.60
C ILE A 12 -8.97 -36.42 1.97
N ARG A 13 -10.21 -36.93 2.00
CA ARG A 13 -10.89 -37.24 3.27
C ARG A 13 -10.20 -38.42 3.95
N TYR A 14 -10.37 -38.55 5.26
CA TYR A 14 -9.98 -39.79 5.92
C TYR A 14 -10.92 -40.91 5.47
N ILE A 15 -10.36 -42.06 5.12
CA ILE A 15 -11.11 -43.22 4.62
C ILE A 15 -10.94 -44.36 5.62
N GLU A 16 -12.02 -44.58 6.38
CA GLU A 16 -12.18 -45.67 7.35
C GLU A 16 -12.74 -46.91 6.65
N VAL A 17 -12.30 -48.08 7.12
CA VAL A 17 -12.79 -49.40 6.69
C VAL A 17 -13.47 -50.03 7.90
N GLU A 18 -14.74 -50.40 7.75
CA GLU A 18 -15.50 -51.00 8.85
C GLU A 18 -14.90 -52.35 9.23
N GLY A 19 -14.62 -52.55 10.53
CA GLY A 19 -14.03 -53.78 11.05
C GLY A 19 -12.50 -53.89 10.93
N VAL A 20 -11.80 -52.88 10.41
CA VAL A 20 -10.32 -52.82 10.39
C VAL A 20 -9.84 -51.67 11.27
N ARG A 21 -8.80 -51.89 12.10
CA ARG A 21 -8.25 -50.81 12.94
C ARG A 21 -7.57 -49.75 12.07
N ASN A 22 -7.88 -48.49 12.32
CA ASN A 22 -7.30 -47.32 11.65
C ASN A 22 -5.75 -47.32 11.70
N GLU A 23 -5.16 -47.83 12.79
CA GLU A 23 -3.71 -48.03 12.96
C GLU A 23 -3.08 -48.87 11.84
N TYR A 24 -3.76 -49.91 11.35
CA TYR A 24 -3.26 -50.77 10.28
C TYR A 24 -3.28 -50.06 8.92
N LEU A 25 -4.36 -49.34 8.64
CA LEU A 25 -4.52 -48.53 7.43
C LEU A 25 -3.50 -47.39 7.37
N ASP A 26 -3.20 -46.79 8.52
CA ASP A 26 -2.28 -45.66 8.64
C ASP A 26 -0.80 -46.11 8.71
N ALA A 27 -0.52 -47.31 9.23
CA ALA A 27 0.78 -47.94 9.10
C ALA A 27 1.11 -48.27 7.63
N ALA A 28 0.15 -48.85 6.90
CA ALA A 28 0.29 -49.11 5.48
C ALA A 28 0.56 -47.81 4.69
N LEU A 29 -0.08 -46.69 5.05
CA LEU A 29 0.17 -45.39 4.44
C LEU A 29 1.55 -44.81 4.78
N LEU A 30 2.06 -45.00 6.00
CA LEU A 30 3.40 -44.54 6.38
C LEU A 30 4.51 -45.29 5.63
N ASN A 31 4.31 -46.59 5.36
CA ASN A 31 5.28 -47.44 4.66
C ASN A 31 5.44 -47.14 3.16
N THR A 32 4.60 -46.26 2.58
CA THR A 32 4.82 -45.80 1.20
C THR A 32 6.05 -44.89 1.06
N CYS A 33 6.62 -44.44 2.18
CA CYS A 33 7.87 -43.68 2.21
C CYS A 33 9.04 -44.63 2.48
N SER A 34 10.14 -44.48 1.73
CA SER A 34 11.41 -45.13 2.09
C SER A 34 11.93 -44.59 3.43
N GLU A 35 12.65 -45.42 4.18
CA GLU A 35 13.18 -45.14 5.53
C GLU A 35 13.72 -43.72 5.69
N GLY A 36 14.76 -43.36 4.92
CA GLY A 36 15.38 -42.04 4.97
C GLY A 36 14.43 -40.89 4.62
N SER A 37 13.39 -41.15 3.82
CA SER A 37 12.35 -40.17 3.49
C SER A 37 11.35 -40.00 4.63
N LEU A 38 10.87 -41.09 5.23
CA LEU A 38 9.94 -41.08 6.36
C LEU A 38 10.56 -40.36 7.56
N MET A 39 11.78 -40.74 7.93
CA MET A 39 12.52 -40.09 9.02
C MET A 39 12.83 -38.61 8.73
N ALA A 40 12.99 -38.22 7.46
CA ALA A 40 13.21 -36.83 7.08
C ALA A 40 11.92 -36.00 7.23
N LEU A 41 10.80 -36.52 6.72
CA LEU A 41 9.49 -35.89 6.74
C LEU A 41 8.94 -35.71 8.17
N LEU A 42 9.11 -36.71 9.03
CA LEU A 42 8.62 -36.66 10.42
C LEU A 42 9.34 -35.63 11.31
N LYS A 43 10.57 -35.19 10.95
CA LYS A 43 11.36 -34.24 11.77
C LYS A 43 10.68 -32.89 11.97
N ASP A 44 9.85 -32.47 11.02
CA ASP A 44 9.14 -31.19 11.06
C ASP A 44 7.71 -31.33 11.66
N GLU A 45 7.22 -32.56 11.85
CA GLU A 45 5.88 -32.87 12.37
C GLU A 45 5.83 -32.93 13.92
N HIS A 46 6.15 -31.80 14.55
CA HIS A 46 6.27 -31.69 16.02
C HIS A 46 5.02 -32.14 16.80
N LYS A 47 3.82 -32.09 16.22
CA LYS A 47 2.58 -32.56 16.87
C LYS A 47 2.53 -34.10 16.96
N LEU A 48 2.94 -34.80 15.90
CA LEU A 48 3.02 -36.27 15.87
C LEU A 48 4.11 -36.75 16.83
N LEU A 49 5.32 -36.22 16.69
CA LEU A 49 6.46 -36.58 17.54
C LEU A 49 6.15 -36.44 19.04
N LYS A 50 5.51 -35.34 19.44
CA LYS A 50 5.12 -35.10 20.84
C LYS A 50 4.07 -36.10 21.36
N LYS A 51 3.15 -36.56 20.49
CA LYS A 51 2.12 -37.56 20.85
C LYS A 51 2.72 -38.96 20.96
N ALA A 52 3.67 -39.25 20.09
CA ALA A 52 4.40 -40.50 19.99
C ALA A 52 5.58 -40.63 20.96
N GLU A 53 5.76 -39.65 21.87
CA GLU A 53 6.82 -39.57 22.89
C GLU A 53 8.28 -39.64 22.37
N ILE A 54 8.50 -39.43 21.07
CA ILE A 54 9.83 -39.41 20.43
C ILE A 54 10.27 -37.98 20.06
N THR A 55 11.58 -37.72 19.98
CA THR A 55 12.09 -36.41 19.58
C THR A 55 12.65 -36.39 18.16
N ALA A 56 12.66 -35.21 17.53
CA ALA A 56 13.34 -34.98 16.25
C ALA A 56 14.89 -35.10 16.34
N GLN A 57 15.44 -35.36 17.53
CA GLN A 57 16.85 -35.72 17.72
C GLN A 57 17.04 -37.24 17.69
N ASP A 58 16.10 -38.02 18.22
CA ASP A 58 16.14 -39.49 18.16
C ASP A 58 16.09 -39.97 16.70
N LEU A 59 15.21 -39.37 15.89
CA LEU A 59 15.12 -39.57 14.44
C LEU A 59 16.34 -39.04 13.65
N LYS A 60 17.30 -38.35 14.29
CA LYS A 60 18.58 -37.91 13.68
C LYS A 60 19.78 -38.71 14.17
N GLN A 61 19.57 -39.55 15.18
CA GLN A 61 20.56 -40.47 15.74
C GLN A 61 20.25 -41.92 15.34
N ASP A 62 19.27 -42.10 14.44
CA ASP A 62 18.82 -43.38 13.88
C ASP A 62 18.59 -44.43 14.99
N LYS A 63 17.94 -44.00 16.08
CA LYS A 63 17.68 -44.81 17.29
C LYS A 63 16.58 -45.86 17.13
N PHE A 64 15.75 -45.70 16.11
CA PHE A 64 14.59 -46.52 15.82
C PHE A 64 14.64 -46.87 14.34
N ASP A 65 14.31 -48.11 14.00
CA ASP A 65 14.14 -48.51 12.60
C ASP A 65 12.81 -48.00 12.00
N GLN A 66 12.63 -48.18 10.69
CA GLN A 66 11.40 -47.80 10.00
C GLN A 66 10.14 -48.40 10.63
N ASN A 67 10.16 -49.68 11.00
CA ASN A 67 8.98 -50.40 11.49
C ASN A 67 8.62 -49.97 12.91
N GLU A 68 9.61 -49.73 13.78
CA GLU A 68 9.41 -49.14 15.09
C GLU A 68 8.79 -47.74 15.01
N VAL A 69 9.28 -46.88 14.10
CA VAL A 69 8.72 -45.54 13.91
C VAL A 69 7.31 -45.60 13.34
N ILE A 70 7.02 -46.50 12.39
CA ILE A 70 5.67 -46.72 11.88
C ILE A 70 4.73 -47.17 13.01
N ARG A 71 5.11 -48.18 13.81
CA ARG A 71 4.35 -48.68 14.96
C ARG A 71 4.06 -47.61 16.01
N ILE A 72 5.00 -46.69 16.23
CA ILE A 72 4.90 -45.59 17.20
C ILE A 72 4.05 -44.41 16.66
N ILE A 73 4.08 -44.15 15.35
CA ILE A 73 3.41 -42.98 14.73
C ILE A 73 2.02 -43.30 14.20
N CYS A 74 1.74 -44.53 13.73
CA CYS A 74 0.47 -44.87 13.11
C CYS A 74 -0.79 -44.63 13.98
N PRO A 75 -0.79 -44.81 15.32
CA PRO A 75 -1.96 -44.53 16.16
C PRO A 75 -2.27 -43.03 16.28
N HIS A 76 -1.38 -42.17 15.78
CA HIS A 76 -1.43 -40.72 15.93
C HIS A 76 -1.49 -39.99 14.60
N LEU A 77 -1.42 -40.66 13.45
CA LEU A 77 -1.26 -40.04 12.14
C LEU A 77 -2.30 -38.94 11.86
N LEU A 78 -3.57 -39.20 12.20
CA LEU A 78 -4.67 -38.24 12.06
C LEU A 78 -4.53 -36.95 12.88
N GLU A 79 -3.73 -36.94 13.95
CA GLU A 79 -3.48 -35.73 14.73
C GLU A 79 -2.80 -34.64 13.88
N SER A 80 -2.02 -35.01 12.87
CA SER A 80 -1.57 -34.10 11.81
C SER A 80 -2.26 -34.42 10.49
N TYR A 81 -3.51 -33.99 10.35
CA TYR A 81 -4.27 -34.15 9.11
C TYR A 81 -3.53 -33.58 7.87
N ASN A 82 -2.72 -32.54 8.03
CA ASN A 82 -1.89 -32.03 6.93
C ASN A 82 -0.85 -33.07 6.48
N PHE A 83 -0.22 -33.78 7.43
CA PHE A 83 0.74 -34.84 7.15
C PHE A 83 0.08 -36.07 6.53
N TYR A 84 -1.04 -36.53 7.11
CA TYR A 84 -1.90 -37.55 6.49
C TYR A 84 -2.27 -37.18 5.04
N ASN A 85 -2.74 -35.96 4.83
CA ASN A 85 -3.16 -35.49 3.52
C ASN A 85 -1.99 -35.42 2.53
N PHE A 86 -0.80 -35.00 2.99
CA PHE A 86 0.42 -35.03 2.20
C PHE A 86 0.76 -36.47 1.77
N LEU A 87 0.84 -37.42 2.70
CA LEU A 87 1.11 -38.83 2.40
C LEU A 87 0.09 -39.42 1.42
N ALA A 88 -1.21 -39.21 1.65
CA ALA A 88 -2.26 -39.65 0.77
C ALA A 88 -2.16 -39.02 -0.65
N ASN A 89 -1.78 -37.74 -0.75
CA ASN A 89 -1.54 -37.08 -2.05
C ASN A 89 -0.26 -37.57 -2.73
N GLN A 90 0.74 -38.10 -2.00
CA GLN A 90 1.88 -38.77 -2.64
C GLN A 90 1.43 -40.14 -3.16
N GLY A 91 0.78 -40.95 -2.33
CA GLY A 91 0.24 -42.26 -2.72
C GLY A 91 -0.66 -42.18 -3.97
N GLU A 92 -1.63 -41.27 -3.99
CA GLU A 92 -2.56 -41.07 -5.12
C GLU A 92 -1.85 -40.87 -6.47
N LYS A 93 -0.68 -40.22 -6.51
CA LYS A 93 0.10 -40.01 -7.74
C LYS A 93 0.73 -41.28 -8.31
N TYR A 94 0.98 -42.28 -7.46
CA TYR A 94 1.63 -43.54 -7.86
C TYR A 94 0.61 -44.65 -8.15
N ILE A 95 -0.64 -44.52 -7.68
CA ILE A 95 -1.70 -45.52 -7.90
C ILE A 95 -2.01 -45.70 -9.39
N GLU A 96 -2.30 -44.63 -10.16
CA GLU A 96 -2.65 -44.78 -11.59
C GLU A 96 -1.52 -45.40 -12.45
N PRO A 97 -0.25 -44.98 -12.33
CA PRO A 97 0.87 -45.64 -13.02
C PRO A 97 1.01 -47.11 -12.64
N LEU A 98 0.97 -47.43 -11.34
CA LEU A 98 1.16 -48.79 -10.83
C LEU A 98 0.02 -49.73 -11.28
N LEU A 99 -1.23 -49.28 -11.23
CA LEU A 99 -2.36 -50.06 -11.74
C LEU A 99 -2.24 -50.32 -13.25
N THR A 100 -1.68 -49.37 -13.99
CA THR A 100 -1.43 -49.52 -15.44
C THR A 100 -0.29 -50.49 -15.74
N GLU A 101 0.68 -50.64 -14.83
CA GLU A 101 1.75 -51.65 -14.93
C GLU A 101 1.27 -53.06 -14.55
N LEU A 102 0.37 -53.17 -13.56
CA LEU A 102 -0.12 -54.46 -13.04
C LEU A 102 -1.26 -55.06 -13.90
N PHE A 103 -2.15 -54.21 -14.42
CA PHE A 103 -3.44 -54.60 -15.01
C PHE A 103 -3.73 -53.91 -16.36
N GLU A 104 -2.71 -53.34 -17.01
CA GLU A 104 -2.82 -52.58 -18.27
C GLU A 104 -3.91 -51.49 -18.21
N GLU A 105 -4.68 -51.22 -19.27
CA GLU A 105 -5.80 -50.27 -19.23
C GLU A 105 -7.11 -50.90 -18.68
N GLU A 106 -7.13 -52.22 -18.43
CA GLU A 106 -8.37 -52.98 -18.19
C GLU A 106 -9.03 -52.68 -16.83
N TYR A 107 -8.23 -52.39 -15.80
CA TYR A 107 -8.69 -52.14 -14.42
C TYR A 107 -9.72 -51.01 -14.30
N LYS A 108 -9.77 -50.08 -15.26
CA LYS A 108 -10.70 -48.94 -15.27
C LYS A 108 -12.17 -49.41 -15.27
N ASN A 109 -12.41 -50.58 -15.87
CA ASN A 109 -13.73 -51.18 -16.09
C ASN A 109 -14.04 -52.38 -15.16
N PHE A 110 -13.12 -52.77 -14.27
CA PHE A 110 -13.32 -53.92 -13.38
C PHE A 110 -14.47 -53.67 -12.39
N ASP A 111 -15.33 -54.69 -12.24
CA ASP A 111 -16.28 -54.77 -11.13
C ASP A 111 -15.58 -55.19 -9.81
N LEU A 112 -16.31 -55.17 -8.69
CA LEU A 112 -15.78 -55.50 -7.36
C LEU A 112 -15.14 -56.90 -7.28
N LYS A 113 -15.65 -57.88 -8.03
CA LYS A 113 -15.13 -59.26 -8.04
C LYS A 113 -13.90 -59.40 -8.94
N GLN A 114 -13.88 -58.67 -10.05
CA GLN A 114 -12.70 -58.58 -10.92
C GLN A 114 -11.55 -57.86 -10.20
N TRP A 115 -11.84 -56.84 -9.39
CA TRP A 115 -10.86 -56.23 -8.48
C TRP A 115 -10.31 -57.22 -7.46
N ASP A 116 -11.19 -57.89 -6.71
CA ASP A 116 -10.81 -58.88 -5.70
C ASP A 116 -9.93 -59.99 -6.28
N SER A 117 -10.36 -60.63 -7.38
CA SER A 117 -9.60 -61.69 -8.06
C SER A 117 -8.24 -61.20 -8.60
N SER A 118 -8.20 -60.03 -9.22
CA SER A 118 -6.96 -59.47 -9.80
C SER A 118 -5.95 -59.06 -8.73
N ILE A 119 -6.42 -58.47 -7.63
CA ILE A 119 -5.57 -58.10 -6.48
C ILE A 119 -5.01 -59.33 -5.78
N ARG A 120 -5.85 -60.33 -5.51
CA ARG A 120 -5.43 -61.61 -4.89
C ARG A 120 -4.39 -62.33 -5.73
N LYS A 121 -4.57 -62.33 -7.06
CA LYS A 121 -3.58 -62.85 -7.99
C LYS A 121 -2.25 -62.07 -7.91
N ALA A 122 -2.31 -60.73 -7.90
CA ALA A 122 -1.11 -59.91 -7.83
C ALA A 122 -0.34 -60.04 -6.50
N LEU A 123 -1.03 -60.31 -5.38
CA LEU A 123 -0.42 -60.66 -4.09
C LEU A 123 0.22 -62.06 -4.13
N LEU A 124 -0.49 -63.07 -4.63
CA LEU A 124 0.02 -64.45 -4.74
C LEU A 124 1.22 -64.58 -5.70
N GLU A 125 1.29 -63.73 -6.73
CA GLU A 125 2.44 -63.62 -7.64
C GLU A 125 3.56 -62.70 -7.11
N GLU A 126 3.46 -62.21 -5.86
CA GLU A 126 4.38 -61.26 -5.19
C GLU A 126 4.68 -59.98 -6.00
N ARG A 127 3.77 -59.59 -6.90
CA ARG A 127 3.94 -58.43 -7.80
C ARG A 127 3.69 -57.10 -7.11
N VAL A 128 3.01 -57.12 -5.96
CA VAL A 128 2.79 -55.97 -5.08
C VAL A 128 2.92 -56.36 -3.60
N PRO A 129 3.56 -55.50 -2.78
CA PRO A 129 3.45 -55.60 -1.33
C PRO A 129 2.01 -55.39 -0.84
N PHE A 130 1.65 -56.02 0.26
CA PHE A 130 0.31 -55.96 0.84
C PHE A 130 -0.04 -54.56 1.35
N TYR A 131 0.92 -53.82 1.93
CA TYR A 131 0.72 -52.42 2.32
C TYR A 131 0.37 -51.52 1.11
N VAL A 132 0.91 -51.82 -0.08
CA VAL A 132 0.59 -51.07 -1.31
C VAL A 132 -0.84 -51.38 -1.76
N THR A 133 -1.24 -52.65 -1.72
CA THR A 133 -2.61 -53.10 -1.99
C THR A 133 -3.64 -52.41 -1.10
N ILE A 134 -3.37 -52.31 0.22
CA ILE A 134 -4.24 -51.58 1.16
C ILE A 134 -4.42 -50.12 0.71
N ASN A 135 -3.34 -49.43 0.33
CA ASN A 135 -3.41 -48.04 -0.13
C ASN A 135 -4.14 -47.88 -1.48
N ILE A 136 -3.95 -48.82 -2.42
CA ILE A 136 -4.69 -48.86 -3.69
C ILE A 136 -6.19 -48.94 -3.40
N LEU A 137 -6.63 -49.94 -2.63
CA LEU A 137 -8.04 -50.15 -2.32
C LEU A 137 -8.64 -49.00 -1.50
N ARG A 138 -7.83 -48.38 -0.62
CA ARG A 138 -8.23 -47.25 0.23
C ARG A 138 -8.41 -45.95 -0.55
N PHE A 139 -7.57 -45.66 -1.55
CA PHE A 139 -7.55 -44.35 -2.21
C PHE A 139 -8.02 -44.33 -3.67
N TYR A 140 -7.92 -45.44 -4.42
CA TYR A 140 -8.36 -45.47 -5.81
C TYR A 140 -9.86 -45.15 -5.93
N LYS A 141 -10.20 -44.27 -6.89
CA LYS A 141 -11.54 -43.68 -7.07
C LYS A 141 -12.19 -43.13 -5.78
N ASN A 142 -11.37 -42.70 -4.81
CA ASN A 142 -11.76 -42.24 -3.46
C ASN A 142 -12.25 -43.35 -2.51
N GLY A 143 -11.71 -44.56 -2.64
CA GLY A 143 -12.02 -45.70 -1.76
C GLY A 143 -13.28 -46.46 -2.17
N GLU A 144 -13.56 -46.54 -3.47
CA GLU A 144 -14.68 -47.33 -4.04
C GLU A 144 -14.57 -48.82 -3.67
N PHE A 145 -13.35 -49.34 -3.54
CA PHE A 145 -13.05 -50.75 -3.29
C PHE A 145 -12.55 -51.03 -1.87
N LYS A 146 -12.69 -50.06 -0.95
CA LYS A 146 -12.15 -50.15 0.42
C LYS A 146 -12.71 -51.33 1.23
N GLU A 147 -13.89 -51.83 0.86
CA GLU A 147 -14.56 -52.97 1.50
C GLU A 147 -13.79 -54.28 1.31
N LEU A 148 -12.97 -54.40 0.25
CA LEU A 148 -12.11 -55.56 0.00
C LEU A 148 -10.92 -55.67 0.99
N ILE A 149 -10.56 -54.59 1.67
CA ILE A 149 -9.43 -54.59 2.62
C ILE A 149 -9.72 -55.51 3.81
N LYS A 150 -10.97 -55.56 4.29
CA LYS A 150 -11.33 -56.39 5.44
C LYS A 150 -11.18 -57.89 5.15
N PRO A 151 -11.80 -58.48 4.10
CA PRO A 151 -11.60 -59.89 3.76
C PRO A 151 -10.13 -60.27 3.56
N LEU A 152 -9.32 -59.40 2.95
CA LEU A 152 -7.89 -59.66 2.78
C LEU A 152 -7.14 -59.67 4.12
N MET A 153 -7.49 -58.82 5.09
CA MET A 153 -6.93 -58.84 6.45
C MET A 153 -7.54 -59.92 7.37
N GLU A 154 -8.55 -60.66 6.91
CA GLU A 154 -9.09 -61.86 7.57
C GLU A 154 -8.38 -63.14 7.12
N GLU A 155 -7.38 -63.06 6.23
CA GLU A 155 -6.61 -64.19 5.70
C GLU A 155 -5.19 -64.25 6.27
N GLU A 156 -4.86 -65.40 6.86
CA GLU A 156 -3.61 -65.65 7.58
C GLU A 156 -2.35 -65.34 6.76
N ALA A 157 -2.32 -65.75 5.48
CA ALA A 157 -1.18 -65.49 4.59
C ALA A 157 -0.90 -63.99 4.40
N HIS A 158 -1.94 -63.17 4.21
CA HIS A 158 -1.79 -61.72 4.08
C HIS A 158 -1.49 -61.04 5.41
N VAL A 159 -1.95 -61.60 6.54
CA VAL A 159 -1.62 -61.12 7.90
C VAL A 159 -0.15 -61.39 8.23
N LEU A 160 0.40 -62.54 7.83
CA LEU A 160 1.83 -62.82 7.92
C LEU A 160 2.64 -61.87 7.03
N GLN A 161 2.22 -61.68 5.77
CA GLN A 161 2.84 -60.69 4.87
C GLN A 161 2.79 -59.27 5.46
N PHE A 162 1.68 -58.84 6.04
CA PHE A 162 1.54 -57.55 6.73
C PHE A 162 2.53 -57.40 7.89
N TYR A 163 2.72 -58.47 8.66
CA TYR A 163 3.66 -58.49 9.78
C TYR A 163 5.12 -58.43 9.31
N ASP A 164 5.49 -59.17 8.25
CA ASP A 164 6.82 -59.10 7.66
C ASP A 164 7.12 -57.74 7.01
N GLU A 165 6.11 -57.09 6.41
CA GLU A 165 6.25 -55.78 5.77
C GLU A 165 6.30 -54.58 6.76
N LEU A 166 5.69 -54.71 7.94
CA LEU A 166 5.44 -53.55 8.85
C LEU A 166 5.81 -53.79 10.33
N GLY A 167 6.04 -55.03 10.76
CA GLY A 167 6.31 -55.38 12.16
C GLY A 167 5.12 -55.18 13.12
N ILE A 168 3.89 -55.07 12.60
CA ILE A 168 2.66 -54.85 13.39
C ILE A 168 1.85 -56.14 13.45
N LYS A 169 1.57 -56.62 14.67
CA LYS A 169 0.70 -57.79 14.90
C LYS A 169 -0.76 -57.39 14.71
N VAL A 170 -1.47 -58.10 13.83
CA VAL A 170 -2.91 -57.96 13.64
C VAL A 170 -3.62 -58.72 14.77
N GLU A 171 -4.50 -58.04 15.50
CA GLU A 171 -5.29 -58.65 16.57
C GLU A 171 -6.42 -59.50 15.99
N GLY A 172 -6.73 -60.63 16.65
CA GLY A 172 -7.78 -61.57 16.22
C GLY A 172 -7.27 -62.91 15.69
N PHE A 173 -5.95 -63.06 15.51
CA PHE A 173 -5.31 -64.31 15.10
C PHE A 173 -4.51 -64.92 16.26
N GLU A 174 -4.78 -66.19 16.59
CA GLU A 174 -4.01 -66.98 17.56
C GLU A 174 -2.76 -67.61 16.90
N LEU A 175 -1.91 -66.76 16.31
CA LEU A 175 -0.63 -67.16 15.72
C LEU A 175 0.48 -67.21 16.78
N ASP A 176 1.31 -68.26 16.77
CA ASP A 176 2.56 -68.28 17.55
C ASP A 176 3.65 -67.46 16.82
N TRP A 177 3.61 -66.15 17.08
CA TRP A 177 4.58 -65.20 16.56
C TRP A 177 6.03 -65.50 16.99
N ASP A 178 6.24 -66.24 18.08
CA ASP A 178 7.57 -66.55 18.63
C ASP A 178 8.16 -67.86 18.05
N GLU A 179 7.32 -68.71 17.46
CA GLU A 179 7.72 -69.86 16.63
C GLU A 179 8.10 -69.42 15.20
N LEU A 180 7.29 -68.54 14.59
CA LEU A 180 7.59 -67.92 13.28
C LEU A 180 8.93 -67.17 13.28
N LEU A 181 9.22 -66.41 14.35
CA LEU A 181 10.50 -65.76 14.55
C LEU A 181 11.67 -66.75 14.65
N ARG A 182 11.46 -67.95 15.21
CA ARG A 182 12.50 -68.99 15.33
C ARG A 182 12.78 -69.70 14.01
N SER A 183 11.74 -70.11 13.29
CA SER A 183 11.86 -70.74 11.96
C SER A 183 12.71 -69.88 11.01
N LYS A 184 12.45 -68.56 10.98
CA LYS A 184 13.19 -67.58 10.18
C LYS A 184 14.68 -67.43 10.58
N TYR A 185 15.05 -67.79 11.81
CA TYR A 185 16.45 -67.84 12.25
C TYR A 185 17.12 -69.19 11.92
N GLU A 186 16.37 -70.30 11.91
CA GLU A 186 16.89 -71.63 11.60
C GLU A 186 17.13 -71.81 10.08
N GLU A 187 16.23 -71.31 9.24
CA GLU A 187 16.40 -71.27 7.78
C GLU A 187 17.64 -70.44 7.38
N LEU A 188 17.95 -69.38 8.14
CA LEU A 188 19.15 -68.55 7.96
C LEU A 188 20.46 -69.25 8.39
N LEU A 189 20.37 -70.39 9.09
CA LEU A 189 21.50 -71.11 9.70
C LEU A 189 21.77 -72.50 9.09
N GLY A 190 20.88 -73.04 8.25
CA GLY A 190 21.19 -74.09 7.27
C GLY A 190 21.73 -75.41 7.83
N LEU A 191 20.99 -76.05 8.72
CA LEU A 191 21.35 -77.35 9.33
C LEU A 191 20.33 -78.44 8.97
N GLU A 192 20.63 -79.26 7.96
CA GLU A 192 19.94 -80.54 7.69
C GLU A 192 20.90 -81.73 7.81
N ASP A 193 20.40 -82.83 8.37
CA ASP A 193 21.18 -83.96 8.88
C ASP A 193 21.07 -85.19 7.96
N PHE A 194 22.21 -85.84 7.64
CA PHE A 194 22.29 -86.96 6.68
C PHE A 194 22.48 -88.30 7.38
N GLY A 195 21.39 -89.07 7.51
CA GLY A 195 21.41 -90.43 8.05
C GLY A 195 21.86 -91.51 7.05
N VAL A 196 22.64 -92.49 7.52
CA VAL A 196 23.01 -93.69 6.75
C VAL A 196 22.73 -94.97 7.58
N PRO A 197 21.92 -95.93 7.08
CA PRO A 197 21.71 -97.21 7.75
C PRO A 197 22.78 -98.25 7.40
N GLU A 198 23.25 -99.01 8.40
CA GLU A 198 24.00 -100.26 8.18
C GLU A 198 23.05 -101.43 7.85
N GLU A 199 23.51 -102.40 7.05
CA GLU A 199 23.16 -103.81 7.33
C GLU A 199 24.18 -104.83 6.78
N SER A 200 24.23 -105.98 7.46
CA SER A 200 25.25 -107.05 7.39
C SER A 200 25.23 -107.96 6.15
N ILE A 201 26.30 -108.76 5.88
CA ILE A 201 26.28 -110.24 5.61
C ILE A 201 27.69 -110.86 5.87
N THR A 202 27.75 -112.12 6.30
CA THR A 202 28.94 -112.88 6.77
C THR A 202 29.82 -113.61 5.73
N SER A 203 31.13 -113.66 6.04
CA SER A 203 32.05 -114.83 5.99
C SER A 203 31.49 -116.16 5.41
N ASP A 204 32.10 -116.87 4.45
CA ASP A 204 33.55 -117.06 4.23
C ASP A 204 33.99 -117.20 2.76
N GLY A 205 33.10 -116.97 1.77
CA GLY A 205 33.50 -116.79 0.36
C GLY A 205 34.30 -115.49 0.12
N VAL A 206 33.93 -114.44 0.88
CA VAL A 206 34.81 -114.03 1.99
C VAL A 206 36.21 -113.65 1.52
N LYS A 207 37.22 -114.39 1.98
CA LYS A 207 38.64 -113.95 2.00
C LYS A 207 39.32 -113.74 0.64
N VAL A 208 38.87 -114.37 -0.45
CA VAL A 208 39.45 -114.14 -1.80
C VAL A 208 38.72 -113.04 -2.53
N ALA A 209 37.38 -113.08 -2.52
CA ALA A 209 36.55 -112.01 -3.05
C ALA A 209 36.80 -110.69 -2.30
N SER A 210 37.02 -110.71 -0.98
CA SER A 210 37.36 -109.52 -0.21
C SER A 210 38.78 -109.04 -0.45
N ARG A 211 39.78 -109.89 -0.68
CA ARG A 211 41.12 -109.40 -1.06
C ARG A 211 41.11 -108.73 -2.43
N LEU A 212 40.37 -109.29 -3.40
CA LEU A 212 40.15 -108.64 -4.70
C LEU A 212 39.30 -107.37 -4.57
N LYS A 213 38.25 -107.37 -3.73
CA LYS A 213 37.38 -106.21 -3.48
C LYS A 213 38.02 -105.15 -2.58
N ILE A 214 39.03 -105.50 -1.78
CA ILE A 214 39.90 -104.57 -1.04
C ILE A 214 40.94 -103.99 -1.98
N ALA A 215 41.53 -104.79 -2.89
CA ALA A 215 42.42 -104.27 -3.93
C ALA A 215 41.67 -103.35 -4.93
N LEU A 216 40.44 -103.71 -5.31
CA LEU A 216 39.53 -102.84 -6.05
C LEU A 216 39.16 -101.61 -5.23
N LYS A 217 38.69 -101.74 -3.98
CA LYS A 217 38.45 -100.57 -3.12
C LYS A 217 39.68 -99.69 -2.88
N MET A 218 40.89 -100.23 -2.91
CA MET A 218 42.13 -99.46 -2.79
C MET A 218 42.49 -98.76 -4.11
N LEU A 219 42.20 -99.38 -5.26
CA LEU A 219 42.36 -98.75 -6.57
C LEU A 219 41.26 -97.71 -6.87
N GLU A 220 40.02 -97.98 -6.45
CA GLU A 220 38.90 -97.05 -6.43
C GLU A 220 39.23 -95.92 -5.46
N SER A 221 39.58 -96.18 -4.19
CA SER A 221 39.99 -95.13 -3.24
C SER A 221 41.21 -94.30 -3.70
N VAL A 222 42.15 -94.87 -4.45
CA VAL A 222 43.27 -94.11 -5.03
C VAL A 222 42.84 -93.34 -6.29
N ALA A 223 41.89 -93.85 -7.08
CA ALA A 223 41.28 -93.10 -8.18
C ALA A 223 40.42 -91.94 -7.65
N ASP A 224 39.56 -92.20 -6.66
CA ASP A 224 38.77 -91.23 -5.92
C ASP A 224 39.68 -90.17 -5.24
N GLU A 225 40.82 -90.55 -4.66
CA GLU A 225 41.81 -89.60 -4.14
C GLU A 225 42.49 -88.78 -5.25
N ILE A 226 42.71 -89.35 -6.44
CA ILE A 226 43.28 -88.65 -7.60
C ILE A 226 42.28 -87.67 -8.23
N ASP A 227 41.01 -88.08 -8.35
CA ASP A 227 39.93 -87.24 -8.85
C ASP A 227 39.59 -86.15 -7.83
N ALA A 228 39.53 -86.46 -6.53
CA ALA A 228 39.42 -85.46 -5.46
C ALA A 228 40.63 -84.50 -5.40
N LEU A 229 41.84 -84.94 -5.77
CA LEU A 229 43.01 -84.06 -5.97
C LEU A 229 42.90 -83.20 -7.24
N GLY A 230 42.14 -83.65 -8.25
CA GLY A 230 41.74 -82.85 -9.42
C GLY A 230 40.75 -81.77 -9.01
N GLU A 231 39.63 -82.16 -8.40
CA GLU A 231 38.61 -81.28 -7.85
C GLU A 231 39.22 -80.27 -6.85
N GLN A 232 40.13 -80.69 -5.97
CA GLN A 232 40.82 -79.79 -5.04
C GLN A 232 41.66 -78.72 -5.76
N LYS A 233 42.22 -79.00 -6.94
CA LYS A 233 42.94 -77.99 -7.74
C LYS A 233 41.96 -77.03 -8.42
N GLU A 234 40.85 -77.53 -8.94
CA GLU A 234 39.81 -76.67 -9.54
C GLU A 234 39.16 -75.77 -8.49
N LEU A 235 38.77 -76.30 -7.34
CA LEU A 235 38.27 -75.56 -6.18
C LEU A 235 39.28 -74.52 -5.70
N LYS A 236 40.59 -74.85 -5.68
CA LYS A 236 41.63 -73.89 -5.33
C LYS A 236 41.74 -72.75 -6.36
N GLN A 237 41.62 -73.07 -7.65
CA GLN A 237 41.67 -72.07 -8.71
C GLN A 237 40.43 -71.16 -8.70
N GLN A 238 39.25 -71.72 -8.45
CA GLN A 238 38.01 -70.98 -8.22
C GLN A 238 38.18 -70.03 -7.02
N LEU A 239 38.64 -70.53 -5.87
CA LEU A 239 38.87 -69.75 -4.65
C LEU A 239 39.93 -68.66 -4.82
N GLU A 240 40.96 -68.86 -5.63
CA GLU A 240 41.92 -67.79 -5.96
C GLU A 240 41.25 -66.70 -6.84
N SER A 241 40.42 -67.09 -7.81
CA SER A 241 39.67 -66.12 -8.64
C SER A 241 38.58 -65.36 -7.87
N GLU A 242 37.90 -66.01 -6.92
CA GLU A 242 36.97 -65.36 -6.00
C GLU A 242 37.69 -64.38 -5.07
N ARG A 243 38.90 -64.71 -4.60
CA ARG A 243 39.73 -63.78 -3.83
C ARG A 243 40.09 -62.53 -4.65
N GLU A 244 40.46 -62.69 -5.91
CA GLU A 244 40.73 -61.55 -6.81
C GLU A 244 39.47 -60.69 -7.01
N GLN A 245 38.29 -61.31 -7.22
CA GLN A 245 37.01 -60.61 -7.28
C GLN A 245 36.69 -59.87 -5.97
N VAL A 246 36.89 -60.50 -4.81
CA VAL A 246 36.67 -59.88 -3.48
C VAL A 246 37.63 -58.71 -3.24
N VAL A 247 38.87 -58.77 -3.72
CA VAL A 247 39.81 -57.64 -3.66
C VAL A 247 39.34 -56.50 -4.56
N SER A 248 38.92 -56.79 -5.79
CA SER A 248 38.37 -55.80 -6.73
C SER A 248 37.12 -55.11 -6.16
N LEU A 249 36.16 -55.90 -5.65
CA LEU A 249 34.94 -55.39 -5.01
C LEU A 249 35.23 -54.54 -3.77
N LYS A 250 36.22 -54.92 -2.94
CA LYS A 250 36.68 -54.09 -1.81
C LYS A 250 37.26 -52.76 -2.27
N GLN A 251 38.01 -52.74 -3.38
CA GLN A 251 38.55 -51.50 -3.95
C GLN A 251 37.43 -50.59 -4.47
N ILE A 252 36.51 -51.13 -5.29
CA ILE A 252 35.32 -50.42 -5.79
C ILE A 252 34.49 -49.83 -4.63
N ASN A 253 34.24 -50.63 -3.59
CA ASN A 253 33.51 -50.17 -2.40
C ASN A 253 34.26 -49.03 -1.67
N SER A 254 35.59 -49.09 -1.58
CA SER A 254 36.39 -48.02 -0.97
C SER A 254 36.30 -46.70 -1.76
N GLU A 255 36.22 -46.78 -3.09
CA GLU A 255 36.05 -45.63 -3.98
C GLU A 255 34.63 -45.05 -3.88
N LEU A 256 33.60 -45.90 -3.87
CA LEU A 256 32.20 -45.50 -3.64
C LEU A 256 32.01 -44.83 -2.27
N VAL A 257 32.60 -45.36 -1.20
CA VAL A 257 32.58 -44.73 0.14
C VAL A 257 33.27 -43.35 0.13
N ARG A 258 34.33 -43.18 -0.68
CA ARG A 258 35.03 -41.88 -0.82
C ARG A 258 34.17 -40.87 -1.59
N ASP A 259 33.56 -41.28 -2.69
CA ASP A 259 32.66 -40.43 -3.48
C ASP A 259 31.39 -40.05 -2.70
N MET A 260 30.78 -40.99 -1.97
CA MET A 260 29.67 -40.73 -1.05
C MET A 260 30.03 -39.69 0.02
N LYS A 261 31.23 -39.78 0.62
CA LYS A 261 31.72 -38.75 1.56
C LYS A 261 31.88 -37.39 0.88
N SER A 262 32.44 -37.35 -0.34
CA SER A 262 32.58 -36.13 -1.15
C SER A 262 31.21 -35.48 -1.42
N LYS A 263 30.28 -36.23 -2.00
CA LYS A 263 28.90 -35.79 -2.28
C LYS A 263 28.17 -35.33 -1.02
N ASN A 264 28.33 -36.01 0.12
CA ASN A 264 27.74 -35.58 1.39
C ASN A 264 28.32 -34.23 1.87
N THR A 265 29.61 -33.95 1.67
CA THR A 265 30.15 -32.59 1.94
C THR A 265 29.59 -31.52 1.01
N GLN A 266 29.37 -31.85 -0.27
CA GLN A 266 28.75 -30.94 -1.24
C GLN A 266 27.26 -30.68 -0.93
N ILE A 267 26.51 -31.70 -0.51
CA ILE A 267 25.13 -31.55 -0.03
C ILE A 267 25.10 -30.61 1.19
N LYS A 268 26.05 -30.75 2.13
CA LYS A 268 26.16 -29.86 3.30
C LYS A 268 26.50 -28.42 2.94
N SER A 269 27.33 -28.15 1.92
CA SER A 269 27.58 -26.78 1.46
C SER A 269 26.36 -26.19 0.74
N LEU A 270 25.76 -26.92 -0.21
CA LEU A 270 24.54 -26.50 -0.93
C LEU A 270 23.34 -26.28 0.01
N THR A 271 23.23 -27.05 1.10
CA THR A 271 22.19 -26.85 2.12
C THR A 271 22.40 -25.55 2.89
N LYS A 272 23.66 -25.19 3.20
CA LYS A 272 23.98 -23.89 3.83
C LYS A 272 23.70 -22.73 2.89
N GLU A 273 24.07 -22.86 1.62
CA GLU A 273 23.82 -21.86 0.57
C GLU A 273 22.32 -21.64 0.35
N ASN A 274 21.53 -22.70 0.20
CA ASN A 274 20.06 -22.60 0.11
C ASN A 274 19.44 -21.90 1.33
N ARG A 275 19.93 -22.15 2.55
CA ARG A 275 19.46 -21.42 3.75
C ARG A 275 19.79 -19.94 3.73
N ILE A 276 20.91 -19.53 3.11
CA ILE A 276 21.27 -18.12 2.92
C ILE A 276 20.36 -17.50 1.86
N LEU A 277 20.18 -18.17 0.72
CA LEU A 277 19.32 -17.72 -0.37
C LEU A 277 17.84 -17.58 0.05
N LEU A 278 17.32 -18.50 0.88
CA LEU A 278 15.98 -18.40 1.46
C LEU A 278 15.83 -17.12 2.30
N LYS A 279 16.77 -16.85 3.23
CA LYS A 279 16.75 -15.62 4.04
C LYS A 279 16.90 -14.34 3.19
N GLN A 280 17.68 -14.38 2.12
CA GLN A 280 17.78 -13.28 1.16
C GLN A 280 16.46 -13.08 0.39
N ALA A 281 15.77 -14.16 0.01
CA ALA A 281 14.45 -14.08 -0.62
C ALA A 281 13.37 -13.53 0.33
N GLU A 282 13.38 -13.94 1.60
CA GLU A 282 12.49 -13.40 2.64
C GLU A 282 12.71 -11.90 2.84
N THR A 283 13.97 -11.46 3.01
CA THR A 283 14.29 -10.03 3.17
C THR A 283 13.97 -9.21 1.93
N ALA A 284 14.16 -9.74 0.72
CA ALA A 284 13.74 -9.09 -0.52
C ALA A 284 12.20 -8.97 -0.63
N THR A 285 11.47 -10.00 -0.22
CA THR A 285 10.00 -10.01 -0.19
C THR A 285 9.47 -8.96 0.80
N ASN A 286 10.00 -8.93 2.03
CA ASN A 286 9.63 -7.93 3.03
C ASN A 286 9.90 -6.50 2.56
N LYS A 287 11.02 -6.27 1.86
CA LYS A 287 11.35 -4.97 1.26
C LYS A 287 10.36 -4.59 0.15
N ALA A 288 9.97 -5.53 -0.70
CA ALA A 288 8.97 -5.30 -1.75
C ALA A 288 7.59 -4.96 -1.17
N GLU A 289 7.15 -5.62 -0.09
CA GLU A 289 5.91 -5.29 0.60
C GLU A 289 5.94 -3.89 1.23
N GLN A 290 7.07 -3.49 1.83
CA GLN A 290 7.25 -2.13 2.36
C GLN A 290 7.14 -1.09 1.24
N GLN A 291 7.83 -1.31 0.12
CA GLN A 291 7.75 -0.42 -1.05
C GLN A 291 6.33 -0.36 -1.63
N GLN A 292 5.58 -1.47 -1.67
CA GLN A 292 4.19 -1.46 -2.11
C GLN A 292 3.29 -0.63 -1.18
N LYS A 293 3.52 -0.69 0.15
CA LYS A 293 2.81 0.15 1.14
C LYS A 293 3.18 1.64 0.99
N GLU A 294 4.44 1.96 0.70
CA GLU A 294 4.90 3.34 0.42
C GLU A 294 4.30 3.89 -0.87
N VAL A 295 4.27 3.11 -1.96
CA VAL A 295 3.60 3.50 -3.22
C VAL A 295 2.11 3.75 -3.01
N GLY A 296 1.44 2.95 -2.17
CA GLY A 296 0.04 3.19 -1.79
C GLY A 296 -0.16 4.53 -1.06
N ARG A 297 0.72 4.85 -0.09
CA ARG A 297 0.71 6.14 0.63
C ARG A 297 0.98 7.32 -0.30
N LEU A 298 1.99 7.22 -1.16
CA LEU A 298 2.31 8.26 -2.15
C LEU A 298 1.19 8.45 -3.18
N GLY A 299 0.47 7.38 -3.54
CA GLY A 299 -0.73 7.47 -4.37
C GLY A 299 -1.87 8.24 -3.69
N GLN A 300 -2.06 8.05 -2.38
CA GLN A 300 -3.04 8.81 -1.61
C GLN A 300 -2.67 10.30 -1.52
N THR A 301 -1.44 10.62 -1.12
CA THR A 301 -1.00 12.04 -0.97
C THR A 301 -1.00 12.76 -2.32
N LEU A 302 -0.63 12.09 -3.42
CA LEU A 302 -0.78 12.65 -4.77
C LEU A 302 -2.25 12.94 -5.13
N GLY A 303 -3.18 12.11 -4.67
CA GLY A 303 -4.63 12.35 -4.83
C GLY A 303 -5.14 13.54 -4.02
N GLU A 304 -4.61 13.75 -2.82
CA GLU A 304 -4.90 14.91 -1.97
C GLU A 304 -4.36 16.21 -2.59
N VAL A 305 -3.07 16.23 -3.00
CA VAL A 305 -2.44 17.38 -3.69
C VAL A 305 -3.17 17.74 -4.99
N ARG A 306 -3.69 16.77 -5.75
CA ARG A 306 -4.51 17.05 -6.94
C ARG A 306 -5.80 17.79 -6.61
N LYS A 307 -6.51 17.39 -5.55
CA LYS A 307 -7.72 18.08 -5.09
C LYS A 307 -7.42 19.51 -4.65
N GLU A 308 -6.37 19.71 -3.85
CA GLU A 308 -5.91 21.05 -3.45
C GLU A 308 -5.58 21.92 -4.66
N THR A 309 -4.94 21.34 -5.69
CA THR A 309 -4.63 22.05 -6.94
C THR A 309 -5.92 22.48 -7.68
N GLU A 310 -6.90 21.59 -7.83
CA GLU A 310 -8.19 21.92 -8.44
C GLU A 310 -8.99 22.97 -7.65
N GLU A 311 -8.91 22.94 -6.31
CA GLU A 311 -9.54 23.93 -5.43
C GLU A 311 -8.87 25.30 -5.55
N LEU A 312 -7.53 25.34 -5.63
CA LEU A 312 -6.75 26.55 -5.87
C LEU A 312 -7.01 27.14 -7.27
N GLU A 313 -7.16 26.33 -8.32
CA GLU A 313 -7.55 26.81 -9.65
C GLU A 313 -8.96 27.41 -9.66
N LYS A 314 -9.93 26.76 -8.99
CA LYS A 314 -11.29 27.31 -8.81
C LYS A 314 -11.27 28.63 -8.06
N LEU A 315 -10.48 28.72 -6.98
CA LEU A 315 -10.32 29.95 -6.19
C LEU A 315 -9.68 31.07 -7.01
N LYS A 316 -8.61 30.77 -7.75
CA LYS A 316 -7.95 31.70 -8.68
C LYS A 316 -8.93 32.25 -9.71
N GLY A 317 -9.67 31.39 -10.41
CA GLY A 317 -10.67 31.82 -11.40
C GLY A 317 -11.81 32.66 -10.81
N ASN A 318 -12.19 32.42 -9.56
CA ASN A 318 -13.16 33.26 -8.84
C ASN A 318 -12.56 34.63 -8.47
N LEU A 319 -11.30 34.69 -8.04
CA LEU A 319 -10.59 35.92 -7.74
C LEU A 319 -10.36 36.77 -9.01
N GLU A 320 -9.94 36.17 -10.12
CA GLU A 320 -9.79 36.86 -11.41
C GLU A 320 -11.10 37.49 -11.89
N ARG A 321 -12.23 36.77 -11.79
CA ARG A 321 -13.57 37.34 -12.07
C ARG A 321 -13.89 38.52 -11.15
N ARG A 322 -13.56 38.43 -9.85
CA ARG A 322 -13.83 39.51 -8.89
C ARG A 322 -12.93 40.74 -9.12
N VAL A 323 -11.67 40.54 -9.51
CA VAL A 323 -10.77 41.63 -9.92
C VAL A 323 -11.31 42.34 -11.15
N ASN A 324 -11.69 41.61 -12.20
CA ASN A 324 -12.28 42.20 -13.41
C ASN A 324 -13.56 43.01 -13.10
N LEU A 325 -14.41 42.50 -12.22
CA LEU A 325 -15.64 43.18 -11.80
C LEU A 325 -15.32 44.49 -11.05
N LEU A 326 -14.41 44.45 -10.07
CA LEU A 326 -13.93 45.63 -9.35
C LEU A 326 -13.23 46.66 -10.27
N GLU A 327 -12.50 46.22 -11.29
CA GLU A 327 -11.95 47.13 -12.30
C GLU A 327 -13.03 47.83 -13.13
N THR A 328 -14.10 47.12 -13.51
CA THR A 328 -15.23 47.74 -14.23
C THR A 328 -16.01 48.71 -13.35
N GLU A 329 -16.23 48.37 -12.07
CA GLU A 329 -16.81 49.29 -11.08
C GLU A 329 -15.95 50.53 -10.88
N LYS A 330 -14.63 50.36 -10.69
CA LYS A 330 -13.66 51.47 -10.58
C LYS A 330 -13.76 52.40 -11.79
N LYS A 331 -13.70 51.86 -13.02
CA LYS A 331 -13.82 52.65 -14.26
C LYS A 331 -15.16 53.42 -14.31
N SER A 332 -16.26 52.78 -13.90
CA SER A 332 -17.58 53.41 -13.81
C SER A 332 -17.65 54.54 -12.78
N ILE A 333 -17.11 54.33 -11.58
CA ILE A 333 -17.04 55.33 -10.50
C ILE A 333 -16.17 56.51 -10.93
N THR A 334 -14.98 56.28 -11.48
CA THR A 334 -14.11 57.36 -11.99
C THR A 334 -14.83 58.18 -13.06
N ALA A 335 -15.50 57.54 -14.03
CA ALA A 335 -16.24 58.25 -15.07
C ALA A 335 -17.45 59.06 -14.54
N LYS A 336 -18.10 58.61 -13.46
CA LYS A 336 -19.13 59.40 -12.77
C LYS A 336 -18.52 60.61 -12.05
N LEU A 337 -17.43 60.40 -11.31
CA LEU A 337 -16.76 61.45 -10.55
C LEU A 337 -16.25 62.58 -11.46
N THR A 338 -15.67 62.25 -12.62
CA THR A 338 -15.26 63.25 -13.63
C THR A 338 -16.46 64.05 -14.12
N LYS A 339 -17.58 63.40 -14.46
CA LYS A 339 -18.80 64.10 -14.92
C LYS A 339 -19.41 65.01 -13.85
N GLU A 340 -19.37 64.62 -12.58
CA GLU A 340 -19.83 65.47 -11.48
C GLU A 340 -18.91 66.67 -11.26
N PHE A 341 -17.59 66.46 -11.31
CA PHE A 341 -16.59 67.53 -11.23
C PHE A 341 -16.73 68.54 -12.38
N ASP A 342 -16.84 68.07 -13.63
CA ASP A 342 -17.03 68.92 -14.81
C ASP A 342 -18.33 69.73 -14.70
N LYS A 343 -19.41 69.11 -14.21
CA LYS A 343 -20.70 69.78 -13.99
C LYS A 343 -20.60 70.87 -12.91
N GLU A 344 -19.91 70.61 -11.81
CA GLU A 344 -19.75 71.60 -10.73
C GLU A 344 -18.83 72.75 -11.16
N SER A 345 -17.74 72.45 -11.87
CA SER A 345 -16.86 73.43 -12.51
C SER A 345 -17.64 74.35 -13.46
N LEU A 346 -18.56 73.78 -14.26
CA LEU A 346 -19.44 74.54 -15.15
C LEU A 346 -20.39 75.48 -14.37
N LYS A 347 -21.02 75.01 -13.29
CA LYS A 347 -21.88 75.86 -12.43
C LYS A 347 -21.09 77.03 -11.83
N VAL A 348 -19.90 76.75 -11.31
CA VAL A 348 -19.01 77.77 -10.74
C VAL A 348 -18.66 78.81 -11.78
N LYS A 349 -18.32 78.38 -13.01
CA LYS A 349 -18.07 79.30 -14.13
C LYS A 349 -19.30 80.16 -14.46
N VAL A 350 -20.49 79.56 -14.61
CA VAL A 350 -21.74 80.30 -14.89
C VAL A 350 -22.01 81.34 -13.78
N SER A 351 -21.82 80.99 -12.50
CA SER A 351 -21.99 81.94 -11.40
C SER A 351 -20.96 83.09 -11.42
N TYR A 352 -19.74 82.85 -11.90
CA TYR A 352 -18.77 83.92 -12.14
C TYR A 352 -19.17 84.79 -13.33
N ASP A 353 -19.60 84.21 -14.45
CA ASP A 353 -20.05 84.93 -15.63
C ASP A 353 -21.28 85.81 -15.31
N GLU A 354 -22.23 85.30 -14.51
CA GLU A 354 -23.39 86.06 -13.99
C GLU A 354 -22.95 87.23 -13.09
N LYS A 355 -22.07 86.99 -12.11
CA LYS A 355 -21.53 88.04 -11.24
C LYS A 355 -20.79 89.11 -12.03
N LEU A 356 -19.99 88.70 -13.00
CA LEU A 356 -19.24 89.61 -13.86
C LEU A 356 -20.21 90.48 -14.67
N GLY A 357 -21.26 89.91 -15.26
CA GLY A 357 -22.33 90.68 -15.92
C GLY A 357 -23.05 91.67 -14.99
N THR A 358 -23.33 91.30 -13.72
CA THR A 358 -23.92 92.25 -12.75
C THR A 358 -22.96 93.38 -12.39
N LEU A 359 -21.65 93.11 -12.28
CA LEU A 359 -20.62 94.12 -12.03
C LEU A 359 -20.44 95.04 -13.24
N GLU A 360 -20.46 94.51 -14.46
CA GLU A 360 -20.44 95.32 -15.70
C GLU A 360 -21.64 96.26 -15.79
N GLN A 361 -22.84 95.79 -15.42
CA GLN A 361 -24.04 96.63 -15.34
C GLN A 361 -23.91 97.73 -14.27
N GLN A 362 -23.40 97.40 -13.08
CA GLN A 362 -23.14 98.38 -12.02
C GLN A 362 -22.10 99.42 -12.43
N VAL A 363 -21.02 99.01 -13.11
CA VAL A 363 -20.01 99.92 -13.64
C VAL A 363 -20.58 100.81 -14.76
N ALA A 364 -21.43 100.27 -15.63
CA ALA A 364 -22.11 101.05 -16.67
C ALA A 364 -23.02 102.12 -16.06
N GLU A 365 -23.80 101.76 -15.03
CA GLU A 365 -24.70 102.70 -14.34
C GLU A 365 -23.93 103.74 -13.51
N LEU A 366 -22.86 103.35 -12.80
CA LEU A 366 -21.97 104.29 -12.12
C LEU A 366 -21.30 105.27 -13.08
N ASN A 367 -20.90 104.83 -14.28
CA ASN A 367 -20.39 105.72 -15.32
C ASN A 367 -21.48 106.66 -15.85
N ARG A 368 -22.73 106.19 -16.00
CA ARG A 368 -23.88 107.01 -16.39
C ARG A 368 -24.14 108.13 -15.37
N LEU A 369 -24.19 107.77 -14.09
CA LEU A 369 -24.35 108.71 -12.97
C LEU A 369 -23.18 109.69 -12.87
N LEU A 370 -21.94 109.23 -13.09
CA LEU A 370 -20.75 110.09 -13.08
C LEU A 370 -20.76 111.13 -14.22
N GLU A 371 -21.21 110.77 -15.42
CA GLU A 371 -21.36 111.74 -16.52
C GLU A 371 -22.54 112.69 -16.31
N GLU A 372 -23.62 112.24 -15.66
CA GLU A 372 -24.72 113.09 -15.22
C GLU A 372 -24.24 114.12 -14.18
N GLU A 373 -23.49 113.70 -13.16
CA GLU A 373 -22.89 114.60 -12.17
C GLU A 373 -21.85 115.56 -12.78
N LYS A 374 -20.99 115.10 -13.70
CA LYS A 374 -20.09 116.00 -14.46
C LYS A 374 -20.86 117.00 -15.34
N LYS A 375 -22.07 116.66 -15.80
CA LYS A 375 -22.92 117.61 -16.54
C LYS A 375 -23.53 118.62 -15.57
N ASN A 376 -24.08 118.17 -14.45
CA ASN A 376 -24.64 119.02 -13.39
C ASN A 376 -23.59 120.00 -12.84
N GLY A 377 -22.40 119.51 -12.48
CA GLY A 377 -21.28 120.33 -12.03
C GLY A 377 -20.79 121.34 -13.08
N ARG A 378 -20.87 121.03 -14.38
CA ARG A 378 -20.60 122.01 -15.44
C ARG A 378 -21.67 123.08 -15.55
N MET A 379 -22.95 122.75 -15.35
CA MET A 379 -24.04 123.75 -15.32
C MET A 379 -23.89 124.67 -14.11
N LEU A 380 -23.73 124.11 -12.91
CA LEU A 380 -23.49 124.86 -11.67
C LEU A 380 -22.25 125.76 -11.75
N ALA A 381 -21.16 125.29 -12.38
CA ALA A 381 -19.97 126.10 -12.59
C ALA A 381 -20.20 127.27 -13.57
N GLU A 382 -21.10 127.13 -14.54
CA GLU A 382 -21.45 128.23 -15.46
C GLU A 382 -22.43 129.21 -14.80
N GLU A 383 -23.42 128.71 -14.05
CA GLU A 383 -24.30 129.53 -13.20
C GLU A 383 -23.50 130.35 -12.19
N ALA A 384 -22.49 129.76 -11.56
CA ALA A 384 -21.58 130.47 -10.66
C ALA A 384 -20.79 131.59 -11.37
N LYS A 385 -20.34 131.40 -12.63
CA LYS A 385 -19.71 132.48 -13.39
C LYS A 385 -20.68 133.62 -13.71
N VAL A 386 -21.93 133.29 -14.07
CA VAL A 386 -22.97 134.30 -14.33
C VAL A 386 -23.22 135.10 -13.05
N ALA A 387 -23.43 134.45 -11.92
CA ALA A 387 -23.62 135.11 -10.63
C ALA A 387 -22.41 135.95 -10.20
N ILE A 388 -21.17 135.52 -10.49
CA ILE A 388 -19.95 136.34 -10.26
C ILE A 388 -19.97 137.58 -11.15
N ALA A 389 -20.29 137.46 -12.44
CA ALA A 389 -20.36 138.61 -13.34
C ALA A 389 -21.48 139.59 -12.97
N GLU A 390 -22.63 139.09 -12.51
CA GLU A 390 -23.73 139.91 -11.96
C GLU A 390 -23.29 140.63 -10.67
N LEU A 391 -22.54 139.96 -9.78
CA LEU A 391 -21.95 140.58 -8.59
C LEU A 391 -20.91 141.64 -8.93
N GLU A 392 -20.04 141.41 -9.92
CA GLU A 392 -19.08 142.41 -10.41
C GLU A 392 -19.80 143.63 -11.00
N GLN A 393 -20.87 143.42 -11.79
CA GLN A 393 -21.70 144.51 -12.32
C GLN A 393 -22.47 145.26 -11.22
N ALA A 394 -22.97 144.55 -10.20
CA ALA A 394 -23.61 145.15 -9.04
C ALA A 394 -22.61 145.95 -8.20
N ASN A 395 -21.36 145.48 -8.08
CA ASN A 395 -20.29 146.18 -7.37
C ASN A 395 -19.84 147.45 -8.11
N LEU A 396 -19.71 147.41 -9.44
CA LEU A 396 -19.48 148.60 -10.27
C LEU A 396 -20.64 149.61 -10.17
N SER A 397 -21.89 149.12 -10.11
CA SER A 397 -23.06 149.97 -9.91
C SER A 397 -23.08 150.59 -8.51
N LEU A 398 -22.69 149.82 -7.48
CA LEU A 398 -22.52 150.31 -6.12
C LEU A 398 -21.45 151.40 -6.07
N GLU A 399 -20.26 151.15 -6.64
CA GLU A 399 -19.16 152.12 -6.73
C GLU A 399 -19.60 153.42 -7.42
N ALA A 400 -20.37 153.34 -8.51
CA ALA A 400 -20.97 154.52 -9.15
C ALA A 400 -21.93 155.27 -8.22
N THR A 401 -22.84 154.57 -7.51
CA THR A 401 -23.71 155.22 -6.52
C THR A 401 -22.97 155.75 -5.29
N GLU A 402 -21.82 155.18 -4.93
CA GLU A 402 -20.95 155.70 -3.88
C GLU A 402 -20.27 157.00 -4.33
N VAL A 403 -19.85 157.10 -5.60
CA VAL A 403 -19.34 158.34 -6.20
C VAL A 403 -20.44 159.40 -6.23
N GLU A 404 -21.63 159.11 -6.76
CA GLU A 404 -22.77 160.05 -6.77
C GLU A 404 -23.15 160.49 -5.36
N ARG A 405 -23.21 159.57 -4.39
CA ARG A 405 -23.43 159.89 -2.96
C ARG A 405 -22.34 160.81 -2.42
N ASN A 406 -21.07 160.55 -2.72
CA ASN A 406 -19.96 161.36 -2.25
C ASN A 406 -19.98 162.78 -2.88
N GLU A 407 -20.36 162.89 -4.16
CA GLU A 407 -20.60 164.18 -4.84
C GLU A 407 -21.80 164.94 -4.26
N LEU A 408 -22.91 164.26 -3.95
CA LEU A 408 -24.06 164.87 -3.29
C LEU A 408 -23.71 165.32 -1.85
N VAL A 409 -22.86 164.58 -1.14
CA VAL A 409 -22.33 164.97 0.17
C VAL A 409 -21.38 166.16 0.08
N GLU A 410 -20.58 166.29 -0.99
CA GLU A 410 -19.80 167.50 -1.29
C GLU A 410 -20.72 168.70 -1.58
N GLN A 411 -21.75 168.52 -2.41
CA GLN A 411 -22.73 169.58 -2.72
C GLN A 411 -23.48 170.04 -1.46
N LEU A 412 -23.79 169.13 -0.53
CA LEU A 412 -24.39 169.46 0.77
C LEU A 412 -23.48 170.30 1.69
N LYS A 413 -22.15 170.25 1.54
CA LYS A 413 -21.23 171.07 2.37
C LYS A 413 -21.24 172.55 2.02
N HIS A 414 -21.81 172.95 0.87
CA HIS A 414 -21.73 174.31 0.36
C HIS A 414 -23.01 175.17 0.56
N VAL A 415 -23.98 174.71 1.36
CA VAL A 415 -25.22 175.46 1.71
C VAL A 415 -25.56 175.29 3.21
N SER A 416 -26.20 176.28 3.85
CA SER A 416 -26.64 176.27 5.26
C SER A 416 -27.81 177.28 5.44
N VAL A 417 -28.63 177.39 6.50
CA VAL A 417 -28.72 176.99 7.94
C VAL A 417 -30.24 176.76 8.20
N PRO A 418 -30.80 175.86 9.08
CA PRO A 418 -30.37 175.46 10.44
C PRO A 418 -30.40 173.94 10.74
N ALA A 419 -30.45 173.59 12.03
CA ALA A 419 -30.45 172.28 12.69
C ALA A 419 -31.84 171.65 12.99
N ALA A 420 -31.77 170.42 13.53
CA ALA A 420 -32.68 169.76 14.50
C ALA A 420 -33.93 169.00 14.00
N ALA A 421 -33.83 167.66 14.01
CA ALA A 421 -34.69 166.76 14.81
C ALA A 421 -34.10 165.34 14.91
N MET A 422 -33.70 164.91 16.12
CA MET A 422 -33.53 163.49 16.48
C MET A 422 -34.85 162.92 17.02
N VAL A 423 -34.90 161.58 17.16
CA VAL A 423 -35.78 160.71 17.98
C VAL A 423 -36.34 159.58 17.10
N THR A 424 -35.69 158.41 16.94
CA THR A 424 -35.40 157.29 17.86
C THR A 424 -36.59 156.39 18.23
N ALA A 425 -36.56 155.13 17.75
CA ALA A 425 -36.85 153.86 18.46
C ALA A 425 -37.05 152.75 17.39
N ALA A 426 -36.14 151.81 17.13
CA ALA A 426 -35.46 150.84 18.01
C ALA A 426 -36.34 149.63 18.42
N LYS A 427 -36.26 148.57 17.61
CA LYS A 427 -36.29 147.14 17.96
C LYS A 427 -35.45 146.43 16.88
N ALA A 428 -34.35 145.72 17.13
CA ALA A 428 -33.93 144.91 18.28
C ALA A 428 -34.89 143.73 18.53
N ALA A 429 -34.43 142.48 18.59
CA ALA A 429 -33.05 141.97 18.54
C ALA A 429 -33.04 140.49 18.11
N ASP A 430 -31.82 139.97 17.92
CA ASP A 430 -31.34 138.59 18.15
C ASP A 430 -32.06 137.42 17.43
N ASP A 431 -31.38 136.54 16.67
CA ASP A 431 -30.17 135.76 16.95
C ASP A 431 -30.45 134.52 17.84
N ASP A 432 -29.54 133.56 17.79
CA ASP A 432 -29.50 132.26 18.48
C ASP A 432 -30.43 131.12 17.99
N SER A 433 -29.82 130.29 17.15
CA SER A 433 -29.42 128.91 17.56
C SER A 433 -30.33 127.71 17.26
N ALA A 434 -29.63 126.59 17.03
CA ALA A 434 -30.12 125.20 17.03
C ALA A 434 -31.09 124.81 15.89
N LEU A 435 -31.15 123.55 15.45
CA LEU A 435 -30.56 122.32 16.01
C LEU A 435 -30.15 121.37 14.86
N PHE A 436 -29.14 120.53 15.10
CA PHE A 436 -28.93 119.32 14.31
C PHE A 436 -30.12 118.38 14.50
N ASP A 437 -30.57 117.70 13.44
CA ASP A 437 -31.04 116.31 13.55
C ASP A 437 -30.32 115.51 12.47
N PHE A 438 -29.17 114.96 12.87
CA PHE A 438 -28.56 113.80 12.24
C PHE A 438 -29.14 112.59 12.98
N ASP A 439 -30.02 111.81 12.34
CA ASP A 439 -30.33 110.46 12.80
C ASP A 439 -29.13 109.55 12.47
N GLU A 440 -28.09 109.60 13.31
CA GLU A 440 -27.03 108.60 13.38
C GLU A 440 -27.51 107.34 14.13
N ASP A 441 -28.63 106.74 13.70
CA ASP A 441 -29.00 105.40 14.14
C ASP A 441 -28.45 104.33 13.19
N GLU A 442 -27.26 103.89 13.55
CA GLU A 442 -26.75 102.52 13.43
C GLU A 442 -26.74 101.91 12.03
N LEU A 443 -25.65 102.24 11.35
CA LEU A 443 -24.90 101.34 10.47
C LEU A 443 -24.52 100.02 11.20
N GLY A 444 -25.50 99.13 11.41
CA GLY A 444 -25.38 97.89 12.20
C GLY A 444 -25.56 96.60 11.39
N ASP A 445 -24.69 95.64 11.65
CA ASP A 445 -24.80 94.20 11.32
C ASP A 445 -24.89 93.75 9.86
N PHE A 446 -23.70 93.78 9.26
CA PHE A 446 -23.08 92.68 8.50
C PHE A 446 -23.85 91.35 8.35
N ILE A 447 -23.79 90.87 7.11
CA ILE A 447 -24.22 89.54 6.63
C ILE A 447 -23.71 88.40 7.52
N ASN A 448 -24.64 87.65 8.13
CA ASN A 448 -24.35 86.41 8.84
C ASN A 448 -23.91 85.28 7.86
N PHE A 449 -22.62 84.99 7.81
CA PHE A 449 -22.06 83.79 7.20
C PHE A 449 -21.97 82.64 8.24
N ASP A 450 -23.06 81.91 8.48
CA ASP A 450 -23.02 80.69 9.32
C ASP A 450 -22.50 79.49 8.52
N ASN A 451 -21.17 79.40 8.40
CA ASN A 451 -20.48 78.33 7.68
C ASN A 451 -20.14 77.18 8.64
N LYS A 452 -21.14 76.35 9.00
CA LYS A 452 -20.94 75.21 9.91
C LYS A 452 -20.19 74.04 9.25
N PRO A 453 -19.04 73.62 9.80
CA PRO A 453 -18.49 72.31 9.46
C PRO A 453 -19.25 71.22 10.21
N THR A 454 -19.88 70.30 9.49
CA THR A 454 -20.38 69.04 10.04
C THR A 454 -19.21 68.23 10.61
N ARG A 455 -19.32 67.81 11.87
CA ARG A 455 -18.28 67.11 12.62
C ARG A 455 -18.63 65.62 12.74
N ASN A 456 -17.75 64.78 12.19
CA ASN A 456 -17.62 63.31 12.31
C ASN A 456 -18.90 62.47 12.44
#